data_AF-A0A7X6CPW2-F1
#
_entry.id   AF-A0A7X6CPW2-F1
#
_cell.length_a   1.000
_cell.length_b   1.000
_cell.length_c   1.000
_cell.angle_alpha   90.00
_cell.angle_beta   90.00
_cell.angle_gamma   90.00
#
_symmetry.space_group_name_H-M   'P 1'
#
loop_
_entity.id
_entity.type
_entity.pdbx_description
1 polymer ?
#
loop_
_entity_poly.entity_id
_entity_poly.type
_entity_poly.pdbx_seq_one_letter_code
_entity_poly.pdbx_strand_id
1 'polypeptide(L)'
;MRLIAVRSRAENNQINTSRSIDWIVDWRNKNSNEELLAASTNLASQMPIENYINNSEIADPQNSIVLKECPASWDEMRVWFRQAQHKQQKLALVYTLPPPVPPQQIWQQLIGIAKYLSRTKKPVTRQQLIQKLGIGDISLRLGFTALKHLGFQVNYRDRAFHITRQPETGDRFLKPLSPNPSSQIARSAEQFLAALWEEQFRRKYFCEVPLSTIQSIALETVLQELDAAETLF
;
A
#
# COMPACT_ATOMS: atom_id res chain seq x y z
N MET A 1 22.51 13.98 51.93
CA MET A 1 23.56 12.92 51.92
C MET A 1 23.23 11.85 50.90
N ARG A 2 23.93 11.84 49.77
CA ARG A 2 24.68 10.72 49.16
C ARG A 2 25.29 11.27 47.88
N LEU A 3 26.56 11.67 47.99
CA LEU A 3 27.43 12.03 46.87
C LEU A 3 27.85 10.74 46.18
N ILE A 4 27.59 10.63 44.88
CA ILE A 4 28.17 9.56 44.04
C ILE A 4 29.10 10.25 43.05
N ALA A 5 30.39 9.95 43.19
CA ALA A 5 31.45 10.49 42.35
C ALA A 5 31.31 10.00 40.90
N VAL A 6 31.35 10.95 39.96
CA VAL A 6 31.49 10.71 38.54
C VAL A 6 32.91 10.19 38.28
N ARG A 7 33.04 8.93 37.87
CA ARG A 7 34.29 8.41 37.32
C ARG A 7 34.32 8.73 35.83
N SER A 8 35.23 9.60 35.41
CA SER A 8 35.61 9.78 34.02
C SER A 8 36.23 8.48 33.50
N ARG A 9 35.61 7.85 32.51
CA ARG A 9 36.21 6.77 31.73
C ARG A 9 36.45 7.30 30.33
N ALA A 10 37.61 7.93 30.15
CA ALA A 10 38.20 8.12 28.85
C ALA A 10 38.85 6.78 28.43
N GLU A 11 38.06 5.91 27.80
CA GLU A 11 38.61 4.81 27.02
C GLU A 11 37.83 4.75 25.70
N ASN A 12 38.56 5.13 24.65
CA ASN A 12 38.27 4.92 23.26
C ASN A 12 37.62 3.56 23.02
N ASN A 13 36.33 3.57 22.69
CA ASN A 13 35.77 2.58 21.79
C ASN A 13 34.91 3.34 20.80
N GLN A 14 35.54 3.69 19.67
CA GLN A 14 34.84 3.97 18.43
C GLN A 14 34.08 2.70 18.05
N ILE A 15 32.90 2.50 18.64
CA ILE A 15 31.89 1.63 18.06
C ILE A 15 31.40 2.39 16.84
N ASN A 16 32.08 2.16 15.73
CA ASN A 16 31.74 2.69 14.42
C ASN A 16 30.52 1.93 13.91
N THR A 17 29.37 2.07 14.57
CA THR A 17 28.09 1.61 14.05
C THR A 17 27.63 2.63 13.03
N SER A 18 28.15 2.56 11.81
CA SER A 18 27.46 3.14 10.67
C SER A 18 26.15 2.35 10.48
N ARG A 19 25.13 2.67 11.29
CA ARG A 19 23.72 2.21 11.18
C ARG A 19 23.03 2.86 9.97
N SER A 20 23.76 3.01 8.88
CA SER A 20 23.23 3.58 7.65
C SER A 20 22.60 2.46 6.83
N ILE A 21 21.30 2.58 6.52
CA ILE A 21 20.64 1.66 5.58
C ILE A 21 20.91 2.17 4.17
N ASP A 22 21.81 1.46 3.48
CA ASP A 22 22.21 1.70 2.10
C ASP A 22 21.49 0.75 1.11
N TRP A 23 20.78 -0.26 1.62
CA TRP A 23 20.10 -1.27 0.80
C TRP A 23 18.65 -0.90 0.42
N ILE A 24 18.13 0.26 0.83
CA ILE A 24 16.82 0.78 0.36
C ILE A 24 17.06 1.92 -0.62
N VAL A 25 16.51 1.77 -1.83
CA VAL A 25 16.60 2.76 -2.90
C VAL A 25 15.23 3.38 -3.13
N ASP A 26 15.15 4.70 -3.00
CA ASP A 26 13.91 5.45 -3.17
C ASP A 26 13.76 5.94 -4.61
N TRP A 27 12.88 5.28 -5.36
CA TRP A 27 12.45 5.68 -6.71
C TRP A 27 10.97 6.07 -6.74
N ARG A 28 10.34 6.31 -5.58
CA ARG A 28 8.95 6.76 -5.52
C ARG A 28 8.81 8.07 -6.27
N ASN A 29 7.71 8.20 -7.02
CA ASN A 29 7.38 9.41 -7.79
C ASN A 29 8.44 9.88 -8.81
N LYS A 30 9.46 9.07 -9.14
CA LYS A 30 10.48 9.45 -10.14
C LYS A 30 9.97 9.41 -11.58
N ASN A 31 8.87 8.71 -11.85
CA ASN A 31 8.20 8.72 -13.16
C ASN A 31 7.43 10.03 -13.44
N SER A 32 7.26 10.90 -12.44
CA SER A 32 6.69 12.26 -12.63
C SER A 32 7.69 13.23 -13.27
N ASN A 33 8.99 12.89 -13.25
CA ASN A 33 10.02 13.76 -13.77
C ASN A 33 10.18 13.69 -15.29
N GLU A 34 9.66 12.70 -16.02
CA GLU A 34 9.66 12.80 -17.49
C GLU A 34 8.77 13.95 -17.98
N GLU A 35 7.63 14.21 -17.30
CA GLU A 35 6.78 15.39 -17.56
C GLU A 35 7.43 16.69 -17.10
N LEU A 36 8.10 16.72 -15.94
CA LEU A 36 8.80 17.92 -15.44
C LEU A 36 10.09 18.23 -16.22
N LEU A 37 10.82 17.22 -16.69
CA LEU A 37 11.99 17.37 -17.55
C LEU A 37 11.58 17.89 -18.94
N ALA A 38 10.47 17.38 -19.51
CA ALA A 38 9.90 17.89 -20.75
C ALA A 38 9.34 19.33 -20.63
N ALA A 39 8.83 19.72 -19.45
CA ALA A 39 8.40 21.09 -19.17
C ALA A 39 9.59 22.05 -18.93
N SER A 40 10.69 21.55 -18.36
CA SER A 40 11.89 22.34 -18.05
C SER A 40 12.76 22.67 -19.27
N THR A 41 12.59 21.96 -20.40
CA THR A 41 13.30 22.26 -21.65
C THR A 41 12.97 23.62 -22.28
N ASN A 42 11.96 24.36 -21.77
CA ASN A 42 11.56 25.66 -22.32
C ASN A 42 11.85 26.88 -21.43
N LEU A 43 12.47 26.73 -20.26
CA LEU A 43 12.94 27.88 -19.47
C LEU A 43 14.38 27.67 -19.01
N ALA A 44 15.31 27.83 -19.94
CA ALA A 44 16.67 28.19 -19.58
C ALA A 44 16.65 29.63 -19.06
N SER A 45 16.64 29.81 -17.72
CA SER A 45 17.27 30.94 -17.02
C SER A 45 17.18 30.79 -15.49
N GLN A 46 18.35 30.48 -14.92
CA GLN A 46 18.83 30.95 -13.61
C GLN A 46 18.07 30.51 -12.34
N MET A 47 18.49 29.36 -11.80
CA MET A 47 18.79 29.18 -10.36
C MET A 47 19.69 27.94 -10.19
N PRO A 48 20.73 27.95 -9.33
CA PRO A 48 21.53 26.76 -9.08
C PRO A 48 20.69 25.76 -8.27
N ILE A 49 20.33 24.64 -8.88
CA ILE A 49 19.77 23.48 -8.17
C ILE A 49 20.94 22.74 -7.50
N GLU A 50 21.55 23.38 -6.50
CA GLU A 50 22.46 22.72 -5.57
C GLU A 50 21.67 22.30 -4.33
N ASN A 51 20.84 21.26 -4.47
CA ASN A 51 20.49 20.33 -3.39
C ASN A 51 19.52 19.27 -3.93
N TYR A 52 19.69 18.02 -3.46
CA TYR A 52 18.84 16.83 -3.67
C TYR A 52 19.18 15.85 -4.79
N ILE A 53 20.45 15.76 -5.22
CA ILE A 53 20.95 14.51 -5.81
C ILE A 53 22.06 13.99 -4.91
N ASN A 54 21.69 13.18 -3.91
CA ASN A 54 22.60 12.20 -3.32
C ASN A 54 21.75 11.05 -2.74
N ASN A 55 21.67 9.99 -3.56
CA ASN A 55 21.33 8.59 -3.28
C ASN A 55 20.64 7.91 -4.48
N SER A 56 20.93 8.36 -5.71
CA SER A 56 20.75 7.51 -6.89
C SER A 56 21.99 6.67 -7.12
N GLU A 57 22.30 5.77 -6.18
CA GLU A 57 23.07 4.60 -6.58
C GLU A 57 22.19 3.80 -7.54
N ILE A 58 22.74 3.56 -8.72
CA ILE A 58 22.18 2.73 -9.78
C ILE A 58 22.00 1.33 -9.16
N ALA A 59 20.80 1.04 -8.65
CA ALA A 59 20.43 -0.32 -8.35
C ALA A 59 20.38 -1.06 -9.68
N ASP A 60 21.19 -2.12 -9.83
CA ASP A 60 21.04 -3.05 -10.93
C ASP A 60 19.62 -3.63 -10.86
N PRO A 61 18.76 -3.37 -11.87
CA PRO A 61 17.40 -3.91 -11.91
C PRO A 61 17.39 -5.44 -11.84
N GLN A 62 18.49 -6.12 -12.19
CA GLN A 62 18.62 -7.57 -12.12
C GLN A 62 18.93 -8.10 -10.71
N ASN A 63 19.48 -7.26 -9.81
CA ASN A 63 19.86 -7.68 -8.46
C ASN A 63 19.10 -6.92 -7.35
N SER A 64 17.91 -6.44 -7.67
CA SER A 64 17.05 -5.68 -6.74
C SER A 64 15.66 -6.27 -6.63
N ILE A 65 15.10 -6.25 -5.43
CA ILE A 65 13.70 -6.53 -5.20
C ILE A 65 12.92 -5.25 -5.44
N VAL A 66 11.96 -5.29 -6.36
CA VAL A 66 11.21 -4.11 -6.80
C VAL A 66 9.82 -4.11 -6.16
N LEU A 67 9.56 -3.14 -5.27
CA LEU A 67 8.23 -2.89 -4.70
C LEU A 67 7.45 -1.93 -5.59
N LYS A 68 6.57 -2.50 -6.43
CA LYS A 68 5.76 -1.76 -7.42
C LYS A 68 4.44 -1.22 -6.88
N GLU A 69 3.85 -1.92 -5.92
CA GLU A 69 2.57 -1.55 -5.33
C GLU A 69 2.80 -0.73 -4.05
N CYS A 70 2.07 0.37 -3.89
CA CYS A 70 2.17 1.19 -2.70
C CYS A 70 1.61 0.43 -1.49
N PRO A 71 2.40 0.24 -0.41
CA PRO A 71 1.93 -0.48 0.75
C PRO A 71 0.78 0.26 1.44
N ALA A 72 -0.12 -0.49 2.06
CA ALA A 72 -1.21 0.04 2.87
C ALA A 72 -0.94 -0.04 4.38
N SER A 73 0.19 -0.64 4.79
CA SER A 73 0.60 -0.73 6.19
C SER A 73 2.11 -0.92 6.33
N TRP A 74 2.62 -0.67 7.54
CA TRP A 74 4.01 -0.99 7.86
C TRP A 74 4.27 -2.49 7.85
N ASP A 75 3.29 -3.32 8.22
CA ASP A 75 3.43 -4.77 8.20
C ASP A 75 3.68 -5.32 6.79
N GLU A 76 2.97 -4.78 5.79
CA GLU A 76 3.23 -5.10 4.38
C GLU A 76 4.66 -4.69 4.00
N MET A 77 5.13 -3.53 4.45
CA MET A 77 6.48 -3.05 4.17
C MET A 77 7.57 -3.90 4.86
N ARG A 78 7.31 -4.35 6.10
CA ARG A 78 8.22 -5.22 6.86
C ARG A 78 8.47 -6.55 6.16
N VAL A 79 7.48 -7.12 5.46
CA VAL A 79 7.68 -8.31 4.62
C VAL A 79 8.76 -8.07 3.56
N TRP A 80 8.76 -6.90 2.91
CA TRP A 80 9.75 -6.54 1.91
C TRP A 80 11.14 -6.31 2.50
N PHE A 81 11.23 -5.69 3.68
CA PHE A 81 12.51 -5.52 4.40
C PHE A 81 13.17 -6.86 4.69
N ARG A 82 12.41 -7.80 5.25
CA ARG A 82 12.87 -9.16 5.52
C ARG A 82 13.29 -9.89 4.26
N GLN A 83 12.50 -9.77 3.20
CA GLN A 83 12.81 -10.42 1.94
C GLN A 83 14.10 -9.87 1.32
N ALA A 84 14.32 -8.56 1.36
CA ALA A 84 15.54 -7.90 0.89
C ALA A 84 16.76 -8.36 1.68
N GLN A 85 16.64 -8.41 3.01
CA GLN A 85 17.68 -8.93 3.90
C GLN A 85 18.02 -10.39 3.62
N HIS A 86 17.01 -11.27 3.63
CA HIS A 86 17.23 -12.70 3.43
C HIS A 86 17.84 -13.01 2.05
N LYS A 87 17.51 -12.22 1.02
CA LYS A 87 18.07 -12.38 -0.32
C LYS A 87 19.37 -11.60 -0.53
N GLN A 88 19.80 -10.80 0.45
CA GLN A 88 20.93 -9.86 0.33
C GLN A 88 20.82 -8.96 -0.92
N GLN A 89 19.61 -8.50 -1.21
CA GLN A 89 19.31 -7.66 -2.37
C GLN A 89 18.83 -6.28 -1.94
N LYS A 90 19.10 -5.27 -2.77
CA LYS A 90 18.56 -3.93 -2.56
C LYS A 90 17.03 -3.94 -2.74
N LEU A 91 16.32 -3.17 -1.93
CA LEU A 91 14.89 -2.92 -2.07
C LEU A 91 14.67 -1.60 -2.80
N ALA A 92 14.15 -1.66 -4.03
CA ALA A 92 13.78 -0.49 -4.81
C ALA A 92 12.28 -0.18 -4.61
N LEU A 93 11.98 1.00 -4.06
CA LEU A 93 10.61 1.50 -3.92
C LEU A 93 10.24 2.24 -5.21
N VAL A 94 9.33 1.69 -6.03
CA VAL A 94 9.01 2.27 -7.36
C VAL A 94 7.54 2.66 -7.54
N TYR A 95 6.74 2.52 -6.49
CA TYR A 95 5.34 2.91 -6.53
C TYR A 95 5.18 4.43 -6.58
N THR A 96 4.12 4.87 -7.24
CA THR A 96 3.69 6.28 -7.30
C THR A 96 2.34 6.43 -6.62
N LEU A 97 2.00 7.66 -6.26
CA LEU A 97 0.66 7.97 -5.78
C LEU A 97 -0.36 7.65 -6.88
N PRO A 98 -1.29 6.69 -6.67
CA PRO A 98 -2.32 6.45 -7.67
C PRO A 98 -3.23 7.68 -7.79
N PRO A 99 -3.77 7.97 -8.98
CA PRO A 99 -4.75 9.04 -9.15
C PRO A 99 -5.91 8.88 -8.16
N PRO A 100 -6.36 9.97 -7.51
CA PRO A 100 -7.45 9.87 -6.55
C PRO A 100 -8.75 9.50 -7.27
N VAL A 101 -9.20 8.25 -7.09
CA VAL A 101 -10.52 7.81 -7.55
C VAL A 101 -11.49 7.93 -6.38
N PRO A 102 -12.58 8.71 -6.49
CA PRO A 102 -13.56 8.81 -5.42
C PRO A 102 -14.10 7.42 -5.01
N PRO A 103 -14.16 7.09 -3.71
CA PRO A 103 -14.67 5.79 -3.24
C PRO A 103 -16.05 5.43 -3.79
N GLN A 104 -16.92 6.42 -4.00
CA GLN A 104 -18.24 6.23 -4.60
C GLN A 104 -18.16 5.72 -6.04
N GLN A 105 -17.17 6.18 -6.81
CA GLN A 105 -16.93 5.71 -8.17
C GLN A 105 -16.43 4.26 -8.17
N ILE A 106 -15.53 3.90 -7.25
CA ILE A 106 -15.09 2.51 -7.07
C ILE A 106 -16.28 1.62 -6.70
N TRP A 107 -17.17 2.09 -5.83
CA TRP A 107 -18.40 1.38 -5.47
C TRP A 107 -19.33 1.15 -6.65
N GLN A 108 -19.58 2.19 -7.46
CA GLN A 108 -20.36 2.07 -8.69
C GLN A 108 -19.73 1.07 -9.67
N GLN A 109 -18.41 1.11 -9.82
CA GLN A 109 -17.67 0.16 -10.66
C GLN A 109 -17.80 -1.28 -10.16
N LEU A 110 -17.68 -1.51 -8.84
CA LEU A 110 -17.85 -2.83 -8.24
C LEU A 110 -19.28 -3.37 -8.46
N ILE A 111 -20.31 -2.54 -8.29
CA ILE A 111 -21.70 -2.92 -8.62
C ILE A 111 -21.82 -3.27 -10.12
N GLY A 112 -21.20 -2.47 -11.00
CA GLY A 112 -21.20 -2.71 -12.45
C GLY A 112 -20.56 -4.06 -12.81
N ILE A 113 -19.40 -4.37 -12.20
CA ILE A 113 -18.72 -5.65 -12.35
C ILE A 113 -19.61 -6.80 -11.85
N ALA A 114 -20.21 -6.66 -10.67
CA ALA A 114 -21.10 -7.68 -10.10
C ALA A 114 -22.30 -7.98 -11.01
N LYS A 115 -22.94 -6.94 -11.57
CA LYS A 115 -24.02 -7.08 -12.56
C LYS A 115 -23.53 -7.82 -13.81
N TYR A 116 -22.39 -7.42 -14.37
CA TYR A 116 -21.81 -8.04 -15.56
C TYR A 116 -21.50 -9.52 -15.33
N LEU A 117 -20.84 -9.86 -14.24
CA LEU A 117 -20.47 -11.25 -13.91
C LEU A 117 -21.71 -12.10 -13.64
N SER A 118 -22.71 -11.55 -12.94
CA SER A 118 -23.98 -12.23 -12.72
C SER A 118 -24.74 -12.54 -14.00
N ARG A 119 -24.72 -11.62 -14.98
CA ARG A 119 -25.36 -11.80 -16.29
C ARG A 119 -24.60 -12.79 -17.17
N THR A 120 -23.27 -12.69 -17.20
CA THR A 120 -22.43 -13.47 -18.11
C THR A 120 -21.98 -14.81 -17.55
N LYS A 121 -22.17 -15.05 -16.24
CA LYS A 121 -21.71 -16.24 -15.49
C LYS A 121 -20.19 -16.47 -15.55
N LYS A 122 -19.43 -15.49 -16.02
CA LYS A 122 -17.97 -15.58 -16.10
C LYS A 122 -17.36 -15.53 -14.70
N PRO A 123 -16.33 -16.34 -14.42
CA PRO A 123 -15.54 -16.20 -13.21
C PRO A 123 -14.63 -14.97 -13.27
N VAL A 124 -14.21 -14.49 -12.11
CA VAL A 124 -13.16 -13.46 -11.99
C VAL A 124 -12.19 -13.82 -10.87
N THR A 125 -10.89 -13.66 -11.12
CA THR A 125 -9.90 -13.88 -10.07
C THR A 125 -9.82 -12.70 -9.11
N ARG A 126 -9.29 -12.96 -7.91
CA ARG A 126 -9.01 -11.93 -6.91
C ARG A 126 -8.09 -10.84 -7.43
N GLN A 127 -7.00 -11.22 -8.08
CA GLN A 127 -6.01 -10.29 -8.63
C GLN A 127 -6.64 -9.40 -9.72
N GLN A 128 -7.47 -9.97 -10.60
CA GLN A 128 -8.19 -9.18 -11.61
C GLN A 128 -9.10 -8.12 -10.99
N LEU A 129 -9.80 -8.42 -9.89
CA LEU A 129 -10.64 -7.44 -9.20
C LEU A 129 -9.82 -6.35 -8.52
N ILE A 130 -8.76 -6.71 -7.81
CA ILE A 130 -7.83 -5.78 -7.16
C ILE A 130 -7.24 -4.82 -8.18
N GLN A 131 -6.68 -5.34 -9.27
CA GLN A 131 -6.08 -4.54 -10.34
C GLN A 131 -7.12 -3.65 -11.03
N LYS A 132 -8.32 -4.18 -11.30
CA LYS A 132 -9.35 -3.42 -12.02
C LYS A 132 -9.97 -2.32 -11.17
N LEU A 133 -10.06 -2.51 -9.86
CA LEU A 133 -10.63 -1.53 -8.92
C LEU A 133 -9.56 -0.62 -8.30
N GLY A 134 -8.29 -1.02 -8.34
CA GLY A 134 -7.20 -0.32 -7.66
C GLY A 134 -7.27 -0.39 -6.13
N ILE A 135 -7.82 -1.49 -5.57
CA ILE A 135 -8.09 -1.61 -4.13
C ILE A 135 -7.41 -2.82 -3.51
N GLY A 136 -7.14 -2.75 -2.20
CA GLY A 136 -6.60 -3.84 -1.41
C GLY A 136 -7.64 -4.87 -0.98
N ASP A 137 -7.15 -5.86 -0.24
CA ASP A 137 -7.90 -7.07 0.09
C ASP A 137 -8.98 -6.90 1.14
N ILE A 138 -8.71 -6.02 2.10
CA ILE A 138 -9.66 -5.67 3.14
C ILE A 138 -10.83 -4.94 2.49
N SER A 139 -10.54 -3.94 1.65
CA SER A 139 -11.53 -3.20 0.87
C SER A 139 -12.36 -4.12 -0.03
N LEU A 140 -11.71 -5.02 -0.78
CA LEU A 140 -12.44 -5.97 -1.64
C LEU A 140 -13.39 -6.86 -0.84
N ARG A 141 -12.97 -7.36 0.34
CA ARG A 141 -13.80 -8.19 1.21
C ARG A 141 -15.03 -7.43 1.71
N LEU A 142 -14.86 -6.19 2.15
CA LEU A 142 -15.95 -5.32 2.58
C LEU A 142 -16.90 -4.99 1.41
N GLY A 143 -16.34 -4.78 0.22
CA GLY A 143 -17.13 -4.62 -1.01
C GLY A 143 -17.99 -5.84 -1.32
N PHE A 144 -17.46 -7.07 -1.16
CA PHE A 144 -18.26 -8.28 -1.28
C PHE A 144 -19.35 -8.39 -0.22
N THR A 145 -19.08 -7.99 1.03
CA THR A 145 -20.11 -7.93 2.08
C THR A 145 -21.24 -6.97 1.69
N ALA A 146 -20.89 -5.78 1.17
CA ALA A 146 -21.88 -4.82 0.69
C ALA A 146 -22.70 -5.37 -0.49
N LEU A 147 -22.04 -6.05 -1.45
CA LEU A 147 -22.74 -6.73 -2.55
C LEU A 147 -23.70 -7.82 -2.05
N LYS A 148 -23.34 -8.57 -1.01
CA LYS A 148 -24.22 -9.59 -0.42
C LYS A 148 -25.51 -8.99 0.13
N HIS A 149 -25.43 -7.86 0.84
CA HIS A 149 -26.62 -7.15 1.30
C HIS A 149 -27.43 -6.54 0.15
N LEU A 150 -26.79 -6.25 -1.00
CA LEU A 150 -27.45 -5.90 -2.25
C LEU A 150 -28.02 -7.12 -3.02
N GLY A 151 -28.11 -8.30 -2.42
CA GLY A 151 -28.75 -9.46 -3.03
C GLY A 151 -27.88 -10.20 -4.06
N PHE A 152 -26.57 -9.94 -4.09
CA PHE A 152 -25.62 -10.79 -4.82
C PHE A 152 -25.17 -11.96 -3.94
N GLN A 153 -24.94 -13.11 -4.55
CA GLN A 153 -24.16 -14.19 -3.97
C GLN A 153 -22.75 -14.13 -4.55
N VAL A 154 -21.75 -14.21 -3.67
CA VAL A 154 -20.33 -14.23 -4.04
C VAL A 154 -19.73 -15.51 -3.49
N ASN A 155 -19.41 -16.44 -4.37
CA ASN A 155 -18.85 -17.75 -4.02
C ASN A 155 -17.43 -17.86 -4.58
N TYR A 156 -16.52 -18.46 -3.82
CA TYR A 156 -15.17 -18.74 -4.26
C TYR A 156 -15.01 -20.24 -4.54
N ARG A 157 -14.66 -20.59 -5.77
CA ARG A 157 -14.36 -21.97 -6.21
C ARG A 157 -13.39 -21.91 -7.38
N ASP A 158 -12.62 -22.97 -7.60
CA ASP A 158 -11.68 -23.07 -8.74
C ASP A 158 -10.73 -21.86 -8.85
N ARG A 159 -10.30 -21.35 -7.69
CA ARG A 159 -9.44 -20.15 -7.53
C ARG A 159 -10.05 -18.84 -8.06
N ALA A 160 -11.35 -18.79 -8.30
CA ALA A 160 -12.06 -17.62 -8.81
C ALA A 160 -13.37 -17.33 -8.06
N PHE A 161 -13.82 -16.09 -8.16
CA PHE A 161 -15.11 -15.65 -7.68
C PHE A 161 -16.19 -15.84 -8.75
N HIS A 162 -17.31 -16.40 -8.33
CA HIS A 162 -18.53 -16.47 -9.10
C HIS A 162 -19.58 -15.61 -8.42
N ILE A 163 -20.14 -14.66 -9.18
CA ILE A 163 -21.16 -13.75 -8.69
C ILE A 163 -22.48 -14.09 -9.37
N THR A 164 -23.55 -14.25 -8.59
CA THR A 164 -24.91 -14.46 -9.08
C THR A 164 -25.88 -13.53 -8.35
N ARG A 165 -27.01 -13.22 -8.97
CA ARG A 165 -28.11 -12.50 -8.33
C ARG A 165 -29.05 -13.49 -7.65
N GLN A 166 -29.48 -13.20 -6.42
CA GLN A 166 -30.53 -13.97 -5.78
C GLN A 166 -31.86 -13.77 -6.52
N PRO A 167 -32.56 -14.84 -6.93
CA PRO A 167 -33.80 -14.73 -7.70
C PRO A 167 -34.96 -14.10 -6.91
N GLU A 168 -34.90 -14.11 -5.58
CA GLU A 168 -36.01 -13.72 -4.70
C GLU A 168 -36.09 -12.21 -4.43
N THR A 169 -35.10 -11.45 -4.90
CA THR A 169 -35.10 -9.98 -4.87
C THR A 169 -35.41 -9.41 -6.26
N GLY A 170 -36.57 -9.78 -6.80
CA GLY A 170 -37.15 -9.12 -7.97
C GLY A 170 -37.30 -7.62 -7.74
N ASP A 171 -36.82 -6.80 -8.68
CA ASP A 171 -36.96 -5.33 -8.89
C ASP A 171 -37.03 -4.34 -7.70
N ARG A 172 -36.86 -4.78 -6.45
CA ARG A 172 -36.86 -3.92 -5.25
C ARG A 172 -35.67 -2.95 -5.21
N PHE A 173 -34.67 -3.14 -6.07
CA PHE A 173 -33.50 -2.25 -6.20
C PHE A 173 -33.76 -1.01 -7.07
N LEU A 174 -34.93 -0.89 -7.70
CA LEU A 174 -35.30 0.28 -8.51
C LEU A 174 -36.19 1.29 -7.77
N LYS A 175 -36.64 0.99 -6.55
CA LYS A 175 -37.21 2.04 -5.70
C LYS A 175 -36.06 2.87 -5.15
N PRO A 176 -36.14 4.22 -5.19
CA PRO A 176 -35.17 5.06 -4.51
C PRO A 176 -35.08 4.56 -3.07
N LEU A 177 -33.88 4.17 -2.65
CA LEU A 177 -33.64 3.84 -1.25
C LEU A 177 -34.11 5.05 -0.46
N SER A 178 -35.22 4.92 0.26
CA SER A 178 -35.50 5.83 1.35
C SER A 178 -34.24 5.81 2.22
N PRO A 179 -33.63 6.96 2.52
CA PRO A 179 -32.38 7.03 3.25
C PRO A 179 -32.69 6.69 4.69
N ASN A 180 -32.87 5.41 4.98
CA ASN A 180 -32.87 4.92 6.33
C ASN A 180 -31.44 4.45 6.62
N PRO A 181 -30.61 5.30 7.25
CA PRO A 181 -29.21 4.98 7.57
C PRO A 181 -29.09 3.76 8.49
N SER A 182 -30.19 3.31 9.10
CA SER A 182 -30.23 2.08 9.90
C SER A 182 -30.25 0.79 9.06
N SER A 183 -30.48 0.84 7.74
CA SER A 183 -30.50 -0.36 6.91
C SER A 183 -29.12 -1.04 6.83
N GLN A 184 -29.11 -2.37 6.86
CA GLN A 184 -27.88 -3.16 6.78
C GLN A 184 -27.12 -2.91 5.46
N ILE A 185 -27.84 -2.59 4.38
CA ILE A 185 -27.28 -2.18 3.09
C ILE A 185 -26.47 -0.90 3.24
N ALA A 186 -27.07 0.18 3.76
CA ALA A 186 -26.42 1.47 3.94
C ALA A 186 -25.16 1.33 4.81
N ARG A 187 -25.27 0.65 5.96
CA ARG A 187 -24.13 0.41 6.86
C ARG A 187 -22.97 -0.33 6.19
N SER A 188 -23.25 -1.37 5.42
CA SER A 188 -22.18 -2.12 4.75
C SER A 188 -21.54 -1.36 3.59
N ALA A 189 -22.31 -0.53 2.87
CA ALA A 189 -21.77 0.37 1.86
C ALA A 189 -20.89 1.45 2.51
N GLU A 190 -21.33 2.05 3.61
CA GLU A 190 -20.55 3.02 4.39
C GLU A 190 -19.24 2.41 4.91
N GLN A 191 -19.26 1.19 5.46
CA GLN A 191 -18.05 0.47 5.88
C GLN A 191 -17.08 0.26 4.73
N PHE A 192 -17.58 -0.11 3.55
CA PHE A 192 -16.74 -0.25 2.37
C PHE A 192 -16.14 1.09 1.93
N LEU A 193 -16.94 2.15 1.87
CA LEU A 193 -16.47 3.49 1.50
C LEU A 193 -15.44 4.03 2.51
N ALA A 194 -15.66 3.82 3.80
CA ALA A 194 -14.72 4.21 4.86
C ALA A 194 -13.39 3.47 4.72
N ALA A 195 -13.42 2.17 4.43
CA ALA A 195 -12.20 1.39 4.20
C ALA A 195 -11.43 1.87 2.96
N LEU A 196 -12.13 2.24 1.89
CA LEU A 196 -11.49 2.83 0.70
C LEU A 196 -10.82 4.17 1.02
N TRP A 197 -11.50 5.03 1.77
CA TRP A 197 -10.93 6.31 2.23
C TRP A 197 -9.66 6.09 3.05
N GLU A 198 -9.72 5.18 4.03
CA GLU A 198 -8.59 4.86 4.88
C GLU A 198 -7.43 4.26 4.06
N GLU A 199 -7.69 3.33 3.15
CA GLU A 199 -6.67 2.73 2.30
C GLU A 199 -6.00 3.77 1.40
N GLN A 200 -6.78 4.66 0.78
CA GLN A 200 -6.26 5.75 -0.04
C GLN A 200 -5.42 6.74 0.79
N PHE A 201 -5.87 7.07 1.99
CA PHE A 201 -5.11 7.90 2.93
C PHE A 201 -3.78 7.25 3.31
N ARG A 202 -3.78 5.96 3.66
CA ARG A 202 -2.57 5.22 4.01
C ARG A 202 -1.59 5.13 2.84
N ARG A 203 -2.07 4.84 1.63
CA ARG A 203 -1.21 4.82 0.43
C ARG A 203 -0.62 6.20 0.13
N LYS A 204 -1.39 7.28 0.35
CA LYS A 204 -0.86 8.64 0.26
C LYS A 204 0.27 8.86 1.27
N TYR A 205 0.05 8.48 2.53
CA TYR A 205 1.09 8.52 3.55
C TYR A 205 2.37 7.78 3.11
N PHE A 206 2.27 6.56 2.57
CA PHE A 206 3.46 5.81 2.12
C PHE A 206 4.16 6.40 0.89
N CYS A 207 3.46 7.21 0.09
CA CYS A 207 4.07 7.97 -1.00
C CYS A 207 4.81 9.22 -0.50
N GLU A 208 4.38 9.81 0.62
CA GLU A 208 4.87 11.09 1.14
C GLU A 208 5.85 10.92 2.32
N VAL A 209 5.83 9.78 3.00
CA VAL A 209 6.67 9.53 4.18
C VAL A 209 8.16 9.65 3.81
N PRO A 210 8.98 10.37 4.60
CA PRO A 210 10.40 10.52 4.31
C PRO A 210 11.13 9.18 4.23
N LEU A 211 12.11 9.07 3.32
CA LEU A 211 12.95 7.88 3.20
C LEU A 211 13.63 7.52 4.53
N SER A 212 14.07 8.53 5.29
CA SER A 212 14.67 8.33 6.61
C SER A 212 13.75 7.62 7.60
N THR A 213 12.44 7.83 7.52
CA THR A 213 11.46 7.14 8.35
C THR A 213 11.33 5.67 7.92
N ILE A 214 11.27 5.41 6.61
CA ILE A 214 11.26 4.04 6.06
C ILE A 214 12.52 3.29 6.49
N GLN A 215 13.68 3.91 6.33
CA GLN A 215 14.96 3.35 6.79
C GLN A 215 14.93 3.08 8.30
N SER A 216 14.44 4.00 9.12
CA SER A 216 14.38 3.79 10.58
C SER A 216 13.55 2.56 10.96
N ILE A 217 12.41 2.34 10.31
CA ILE A 217 11.54 1.19 10.57
C ILE A 217 12.13 -0.10 10.00
N ALA A 218 12.82 -0.03 8.87
CA ALA A 218 13.58 -1.16 8.34
C ALA A 218 14.68 -1.58 9.31
N LEU A 219 15.42 -0.63 9.91
CA LEU A 219 16.44 -0.91 10.92
C LEU A 219 15.85 -1.62 12.13
N GLU A 220 14.74 -1.11 12.66
CA GLU A 220 14.02 -1.72 13.78
C GLU A 220 13.59 -3.16 13.45
N THR A 221 13.09 -3.40 12.24
CA THR A 221 12.64 -4.73 11.79
C THR A 221 13.78 -5.73 11.77
N VAL A 222 14.95 -5.32 11.30
CA VAL A 222 16.15 -6.15 11.24
C VAL A 222 16.70 -6.46 12.63
N LEU A 223 16.75 -5.45 13.51
CA LEU A 223 17.22 -5.65 14.88
C LEU A 223 16.33 -6.63 15.65
N GLN A 224 15.01 -6.51 15.50
CA GLN A 224 14.06 -7.45 16.11
C GLN A 224 14.27 -8.90 15.67
N GLU A 225 14.75 -9.14 14.45
CA GLU A 225 15.07 -10.49 13.98
C GLU A 225 16.37 -11.05 14.54
N LEU A 226 17.38 -10.20 14.73
CA LEU A 226 18.63 -10.59 15.39
C LEU A 226 18.39 -11.00 16.84
N ASP A 227 17.62 -10.20 17.59
CA ASP A 227 17.27 -10.50 18.99
C ASP A 227 16.42 -11.79 19.11
N ALA A 228 15.54 -12.04 18.13
CA ALA A 228 14.74 -13.27 18.07
C ALA A 228 15.55 -14.52 17.70
N ALA A 229 16.64 -14.35 16.94
CA ALA A 229 17.54 -15.45 16.58
C ALA A 229 18.49 -15.82 17.74
N GLU A 230 18.93 -14.83 18.53
CA GLU A 230 19.79 -15.07 19.71
C GLU A 230 19.06 -15.73 20.89
N THR A 231 17.74 -15.57 20.99
CA THR A 231 16.92 -16.18 22.06
C THR A 231 16.57 -17.66 21.83
N LEU A 232 16.97 -18.22 20.68
CA LEU A 232 16.76 -19.63 20.32
C LEU A 232 18.01 -20.51 20.48
N PHE A 233 19.10 -19.97 21.04
CA PHE A 233 20.32 -20.69 21.41
C PHE A 233 20.56 -20.63 22.93
#